data_AF-A0AAN9ELN9-F1
#
_entry.id   AF-A0AAN9ELN9-F1
#
_cell.length_a   1.000
_cell.length_b   1.000
_cell.length_c   1.000
_cell.angle_alpha   90.00
_cell.angle_beta   90.00
_cell.angle_gamma   90.00
#
_symmetry.space_group_name_H-M   'P 1'
#
loop_
_entity.id
_entity.type
_entity.pdbx_description
1 polymer ?
#
loop_
_entity_poly.entity_id
_entity_poly.type
_entity_poly.pdbx_seq_one_letter_code
_entity_poly.pdbx_strand_id
1 'polypeptide(L)'
;MEQHSDSAASASATETERREDFGKLQHGCEHYKRRCKIRAPCCNQIFPCRHCHNDDMSSLNNPKDRHELVRRDVKQVICSICDTEQEVAKLCSNCGINMGEYYCEICKFYDDDTNKGQFHCDQCGICRVGGRDKFFHCEKCDSCYSVSLQDNHSCVENSMKSFCPVCYEYLFDSIKSTSVLKCGHTMHMECFDEMATQNQYRCPICSKSVFDMSENWQLLDREVCGTSIKSF
;
A
#
# COMPACT_ATOMS: atom_id res chain seq x y z
N MET A 1 65.70 1.06 -26.21
CA MET A 1 65.88 0.96 -24.76
C MET A 1 65.80 2.38 -24.21
N GLU A 2 64.58 2.88 -24.00
CA GLU A 2 64.35 4.07 -23.16
C GLU A 2 63.02 3.81 -22.43
N GLN A 3 63.11 3.74 -21.11
CA GLN A 3 62.02 3.57 -20.15
C GLN A 3 61.73 4.94 -19.53
N HIS A 4 60.47 5.33 -19.45
CA HIS A 4 59.87 6.26 -18.48
C HIS A 4 58.37 5.93 -18.46
N SER A 5 57.82 5.32 -17.40
CA SER A 5 57.27 5.95 -16.19
C SER A 5 56.15 6.96 -16.56
N ASP A 6 54.89 6.82 -16.14
CA ASP A 6 54.41 6.57 -14.78
C ASP A 6 53.00 5.95 -14.77
N SER A 7 52.84 4.93 -13.91
CA SER A 7 51.55 4.53 -13.36
C SER A 7 51.29 5.34 -12.09
N ALA A 8 50.17 6.03 -12.01
CA ALA A 8 49.60 6.47 -10.74
C ALA A 8 48.07 6.35 -10.79
N ALA A 9 47.57 5.40 -10.03
CA ALA A 9 46.18 5.02 -9.91
C ALA A 9 45.33 6.16 -9.32
N SER A 10 44.20 6.47 -9.96
CA SER A 10 43.13 7.24 -9.35
C SER A 10 42.34 6.31 -8.41
N ALA A 11 42.66 6.35 -7.13
CA ALA A 11 41.80 5.78 -6.10
C ALA A 11 40.50 6.60 -6.04
N SER A 12 39.42 6.07 -6.61
CA SER A 12 38.07 6.59 -6.41
C SER A 12 37.68 6.37 -4.95
N ALA A 13 37.39 7.46 -4.24
CA ALA A 13 36.89 7.43 -2.87
C ALA A 13 35.60 6.60 -2.81
N THR A 14 35.67 5.45 -2.14
CA THR A 14 34.49 4.73 -1.69
C THR A 14 33.83 5.55 -0.58
N GLU A 15 32.63 6.02 -0.87
CA GLU A 15 31.67 6.61 0.04
C GLU A 15 31.69 5.86 1.39
N THR A 16 32.12 6.54 2.45
CA THR A 16 32.08 5.97 3.81
C THR A 16 30.61 5.89 4.20
N GLU A 17 29.99 4.71 4.04
CA GLU A 17 28.61 4.49 4.47
C GLU A 17 28.46 4.97 5.91
N ARG A 18 27.50 5.87 6.15
CA ARG A 18 27.23 6.34 7.52
C ARG A 18 26.87 5.12 8.35
N ARG A 19 27.36 5.06 9.59
CA ARG A 19 27.08 3.96 10.53
C ARG A 19 25.58 3.66 10.66
N GLU A 20 24.73 4.67 10.50
CA GLU A 20 23.27 4.54 10.56
C GLU A 20 22.66 3.81 9.35
N ASP A 21 23.33 3.83 8.21
CA ASP A 21 22.86 3.27 6.93
C ASP A 21 23.21 1.79 6.76
N PHE A 22 23.91 1.19 7.72
CA PHE A 22 24.28 -0.22 7.66
C PHE A 22 23.05 -1.12 7.49
N GLY A 23 23.12 -2.06 6.52
CA GLY A 23 22.03 -2.98 6.19
C GLY A 23 20.81 -2.36 5.49
N LYS A 24 20.89 -1.09 5.05
CA LYS A 24 19.78 -0.42 4.35
C LYS A 24 19.34 -1.23 3.13
N LEU A 25 18.02 -1.41 2.97
CA LEU A 25 17.38 -2.19 1.88
C LEU A 25 17.72 -3.70 1.87
N GLN A 26 18.60 -4.19 2.74
CA GLN A 26 19.01 -5.60 2.80
C GLN A 26 18.11 -6.47 3.68
N HIS A 27 17.26 -5.85 4.51
CA HIS A 27 16.38 -6.53 5.46
C HIS A 27 14.90 -6.19 5.23
N GLY A 28 14.01 -6.98 5.82
CA GLY A 28 12.56 -6.80 5.76
C GLY A 28 11.88 -8.01 5.13
N CYS A 29 10.82 -7.76 4.38
CA CYS A 29 10.06 -8.78 3.65
C CYS A 29 9.67 -8.25 2.26
N GLU A 30 8.75 -8.94 1.60
CA GLU A 30 8.16 -8.50 0.32
C GLU A 30 7.28 -7.25 0.48
N HIS A 31 6.62 -7.10 1.64
CA HIS A 31 5.77 -5.96 1.92
C HIS A 31 6.56 -4.65 2.10
N TYR A 32 7.57 -4.67 2.98
CA TYR A 32 8.35 -3.49 3.37
C TYR A 32 9.82 -3.84 3.57
N LYS A 33 10.71 -2.94 3.16
CA LYS A 33 12.15 -3.04 3.43
C LYS A 33 12.42 -2.34 4.75
N ARG A 34 12.93 -3.06 5.76
CA ARG A 34 13.15 -2.46 7.08
C ARG A 34 14.15 -3.26 7.89
N ARG A 35 14.88 -2.58 8.76
CA ARG A 35 15.93 -3.16 9.61
C ARG A 35 15.44 -3.50 11.01
N CYS A 36 14.14 -3.78 11.15
CA CYS A 36 13.54 -4.27 12.39
C CYS A 36 12.37 -5.24 12.15
N LYS A 37 12.14 -6.12 13.13
CA LYS A 37 10.96 -6.99 13.27
C LYS A 37 10.06 -6.42 14.36
N ILE A 38 8.79 -6.80 14.36
CA ILE A 38 7.82 -6.40 15.39
C ILE A 38 7.55 -7.57 16.34
N ARG A 39 7.39 -7.29 17.63
CA ARG A 39 6.72 -8.22 18.54
C ARG A 39 5.22 -7.98 18.48
N ALA A 40 4.47 -8.98 18.02
CA ALA A 40 3.03 -8.92 17.92
C ALA A 40 2.39 -8.95 19.32
N PRO A 41 1.68 -7.90 19.77
CA PRO A 41 1.14 -7.84 21.13
C PRO A 41 0.00 -8.85 21.38
N CYS A 42 -0.68 -9.29 20.30
CA CYS A 42 -1.77 -10.25 20.36
C CYS A 42 -1.33 -11.68 20.71
N CYS A 43 -0.14 -12.10 20.25
CA CYS A 43 0.33 -13.49 20.37
C CYS A 43 1.79 -13.59 20.87
N ASN A 44 2.46 -12.47 21.13
CA ASN A 44 3.86 -12.34 21.54
C ASN A 44 4.90 -12.94 20.57
N GLN A 45 4.49 -13.29 19.35
CA GLN A 45 5.38 -13.80 18.32
C GLN A 45 6.08 -12.66 17.55
N ILE A 46 7.19 -12.97 16.88
CA ILE A 46 8.02 -11.99 16.18
C ILE A 46 7.80 -12.12 14.68
N PHE A 47 7.44 -11.01 14.03
CA PHE A 47 7.18 -10.99 12.60
C PHE A 47 7.96 -9.91 11.84
N PRO A 48 8.34 -10.16 10.57
CA PRO A 48 8.97 -9.17 9.73
C PRO A 48 8.08 -7.98 9.39
N CYS A 49 6.75 -8.04 9.49
CA CYS A 49 5.80 -6.91 9.41
C CYS A 49 4.38 -7.34 9.84
N ARG A 50 3.43 -6.40 9.90
CA ARG A 50 2.02 -6.71 10.25
C ARG A 50 1.34 -7.61 9.22
N HIS A 51 1.67 -7.45 7.92
CA HIS A 51 1.05 -8.25 6.86
C HIS A 51 1.55 -9.68 6.96
N CYS A 52 2.87 -9.89 7.10
CA CYS A 52 3.42 -11.23 7.37
C CYS A 52 2.79 -11.91 8.60
N HIS A 53 2.47 -11.14 9.67
CA HIS A 53 1.70 -11.68 10.79
C HIS A 53 0.29 -12.10 10.37
N ASN A 54 -0.46 -11.21 9.71
CA ASN A 54 -1.85 -11.49 9.33
C ASN A 54 -1.96 -12.64 8.30
N ASP A 55 -1.01 -12.74 7.38
CA ASP A 55 -0.94 -13.83 6.40
C ASP A 55 -0.71 -15.18 7.09
N ASP A 56 0.19 -15.22 8.09
CA ASP A 56 0.45 -16.41 8.90
C ASP A 56 -0.77 -16.79 9.76
N MET A 57 -1.36 -15.81 10.45
CA MET A 57 -2.53 -16.04 11.31
C MET A 57 -3.78 -16.43 10.52
N SER A 58 -3.97 -15.91 9.31
CA SER A 58 -5.10 -16.27 8.45
C SER A 58 -5.00 -17.70 7.91
N SER A 59 -3.77 -18.22 7.78
CA SER A 59 -3.47 -19.57 7.30
C SER A 59 -3.63 -20.66 8.36
N LEU A 60 -3.93 -20.30 9.62
CA LEU A 60 -4.11 -21.25 10.70
C LEU A 60 -5.36 -22.13 10.51
N ASN A 61 -5.19 -23.41 10.82
CA ASN A 61 -6.25 -24.43 10.71
C ASN A 61 -7.42 -24.16 11.65
N ASN A 62 -7.13 -23.73 12.88
CA ASN A 62 -8.15 -23.45 13.88
C ASN A 62 -8.67 -22.02 13.69
N PRO A 63 -9.95 -21.82 13.32
CA PRO A 63 -10.51 -20.49 13.11
C PRO A 63 -10.46 -19.59 14.34
N LYS A 64 -10.42 -20.17 15.56
CA LYS A 64 -10.34 -19.41 16.81
C LYS A 64 -8.99 -18.74 17.04
N ASP A 65 -7.95 -19.25 16.39
CA ASP A 65 -6.60 -18.71 16.53
C ASP A 65 -6.31 -17.65 15.46
N ARG A 66 -7.22 -17.48 14.48
CA ARG A 66 -7.11 -16.45 13.43
C ARG A 66 -7.39 -15.08 14.04
N HIS A 67 -6.44 -14.17 13.85
CA HIS A 67 -6.56 -12.79 14.31
C HIS A 67 -5.65 -11.89 13.49
N GLU A 68 -5.92 -10.59 13.56
CA GLU A 68 -5.10 -9.58 12.91
C GLU A 68 -4.35 -8.73 13.92
N LEU A 69 -3.17 -8.27 13.54
CA LEU A 69 -2.38 -7.36 14.34
C LEU A 69 -2.88 -5.93 14.20
N VAL A 70 -3.23 -5.33 15.33
CA VAL A 70 -3.56 -3.91 15.43
C VAL A 70 -2.25 -3.11 15.49
N ARG A 71 -1.96 -2.36 14.42
CA ARG A 71 -0.68 -1.64 14.24
C ARG A 71 -0.32 -0.70 15.39
N ARG A 72 -1.32 -0.08 16.04
CA ARG A 72 -1.14 0.89 17.13
C ARG A 72 -0.70 0.25 18.44
N ASP A 73 -0.95 -1.03 18.62
CA ASP A 73 -0.68 -1.75 19.86
C ASP A 73 0.77 -2.27 19.94
N VAL A 74 1.52 -2.18 18.83
CA VAL A 74 2.93 -2.57 18.79
C VAL A 74 3.75 -1.60 19.64
N LYS A 75 4.36 -2.14 20.69
CA LYS A 75 5.25 -1.39 21.60
C LYS A 75 6.71 -1.76 21.43
N GLN A 76 6.99 -3.00 21.01
CA GLN A 76 8.35 -3.52 20.92
C GLN A 76 8.76 -3.93 19.51
N VAL A 77 10.01 -3.62 19.20
CA VAL A 77 10.68 -3.97 17.94
C VAL A 77 12.02 -4.61 18.23
N ILE A 78 12.44 -5.49 17.32
CA ILE A 78 13.71 -6.21 17.41
C ILE A 78 14.57 -5.77 16.24
N CYS A 79 15.77 -5.26 16.51
CA CYS A 79 16.72 -4.85 15.48
C CYS A 79 17.14 -6.04 14.62
N SER A 80 17.08 -5.92 13.30
CA SER A 80 17.50 -7.00 12.38
C SER A 80 19.03 -7.11 12.23
N ILE A 81 19.79 -6.17 12.80
CA ILE A 81 21.26 -6.11 12.70
C ILE A 81 21.94 -6.72 13.94
N CYS A 82 21.45 -6.37 15.13
CA CYS A 82 22.08 -6.77 16.40
C CYS A 82 21.12 -7.49 17.36
N ASP A 83 19.92 -7.85 16.89
CA ASP A 83 18.87 -8.59 17.63
C ASP A 83 18.44 -7.95 18.95
N THR A 84 18.75 -6.67 19.17
CA THR A 84 18.31 -5.92 20.34
C THR A 84 16.81 -5.68 20.28
N GLU A 85 16.11 -6.19 21.28
CA GLU A 85 14.71 -5.89 21.55
C GLU A 85 14.60 -4.58 22.34
N GLN A 86 13.73 -3.68 21.89
CA GLN A 86 13.56 -2.35 22.45
C GLN A 86 12.15 -1.80 22.19
N GLU A 87 11.81 -0.71 22.88
CA GLU A 87 10.62 0.07 22.56
C GLU A 87 10.72 0.66 21.14
N VAL A 88 9.55 0.89 20.52
CA VAL A 88 9.43 1.51 19.20
C VAL A 88 10.16 2.85 19.20
N ALA A 89 11.16 2.94 18.33
CA ALA A 89 11.93 4.14 18.06
C ALA A 89 12.48 4.06 16.63
N LYS A 90 12.94 5.18 16.08
CA LYS A 90 13.58 5.23 14.75
C LYS A 90 14.94 4.53 14.73
N LEU A 91 15.73 4.72 15.78
CA LEU A 91 17.11 4.22 15.87
C LEU A 91 17.21 3.03 16.82
N CYS A 92 18.15 2.13 16.53
CA CYS A 92 18.49 1.09 17.48
C CYS A 92 19.26 1.65 18.68
N SER A 93 18.78 1.35 19.88
CA SER A 93 19.36 1.77 21.15
C SER A 93 20.75 1.19 21.42
N ASN A 94 21.07 0.04 20.81
CA ASN A 94 22.36 -0.65 21.00
C ASN A 94 23.36 -0.32 19.88
N CYS A 95 23.03 -0.62 18.61
CA CYS A 95 23.98 -0.44 17.51
C CYS A 95 23.93 0.95 16.83
N GLY A 96 22.86 1.72 17.05
CA GLY A 96 22.68 3.07 16.52
C GLY A 96 22.16 3.14 15.06
N ILE A 97 21.86 2.00 14.43
CA ILE A 97 21.37 2.00 13.04
C ILE A 97 19.97 2.62 12.91
N ASN A 98 19.70 3.22 11.75
CA ASN A 98 18.35 3.62 11.39
C ASN A 98 17.53 2.38 11.02
N MET A 99 16.40 2.14 11.69
CA MET A 99 15.57 0.96 11.43
C MET A 99 14.66 1.10 10.20
N GLY A 100 14.46 2.33 9.73
CA GLY A 100 13.63 2.67 8.58
C GLY A 100 13.92 4.10 8.11
N GLU A 101 14.24 4.30 6.84
CA GLU A 101 14.44 5.64 6.27
C GLU A 101 13.19 6.53 6.47
N TYR A 102 12.03 5.98 6.09
CA TYR A 102 10.74 6.49 6.50
C TYR A 102 10.33 5.82 7.81
N TYR A 103 10.05 6.64 8.82
CA TYR A 103 9.55 6.21 10.12
C TYR A 103 8.32 7.02 10.50
N CYS A 104 7.26 6.34 10.90
CA CYS A 104 6.06 6.98 11.45
C CYS A 104 5.77 6.44 12.86
N GLU A 105 5.95 7.32 13.85
CA GLU A 105 5.68 7.03 15.27
C GLU A 105 4.20 6.69 15.53
N ILE A 106 3.28 7.37 14.83
CA ILE A 106 1.82 7.18 15.02
C ILE A 106 1.40 5.79 14.52
N CYS A 107 1.92 5.38 13.37
CA CYS A 107 1.58 4.10 12.75
C CYS A 107 2.52 2.95 13.14
N LYS A 108 3.60 3.23 13.91
CA LYS A 108 4.68 2.28 14.23
C LYS A 108 5.25 1.63 12.95
N PHE A 109 5.40 2.44 11.91
CA PHE A 109 5.71 1.99 10.55
C PHE A 109 7.12 2.38 10.13
N TYR A 110 7.79 1.47 9.42
CA TYR A 110 9.18 1.56 8.99
C TYR A 110 9.29 1.07 7.54
N ASP A 111 9.92 1.86 6.67
CA ASP A 111 10.28 1.44 5.32
C ASP A 111 11.55 2.16 4.86
N ASP A 112 12.50 1.42 4.30
CA ASP A 112 13.74 1.93 3.72
C ASP A 112 13.52 2.38 2.27
N ASP A 113 12.53 1.81 1.59
CA ASP A 113 12.21 2.14 0.20
C ASP A 113 11.36 3.40 0.12
N THR A 114 12.01 4.56 0.24
CA THR A 114 11.37 5.88 0.20
C THR A 114 10.88 6.31 -1.19
N ASN A 115 11.24 5.56 -2.25
CA ASN A 115 10.77 5.86 -3.61
C ASN A 115 9.25 5.74 -3.74
N LYS A 116 8.61 4.97 -2.84
CA LYS A 116 7.15 4.86 -2.77
C LYS A 116 6.47 6.15 -2.32
N GLY A 117 7.20 7.15 -1.80
CA GLY A 117 6.64 8.43 -1.38
C GLY A 117 5.65 8.28 -0.22
N GLN A 118 6.04 7.54 0.82
CA GLN A 118 5.22 7.33 2.01
C GLN A 118 4.91 8.66 2.70
N PHE A 119 3.68 8.83 3.17
CA PHE A 119 3.30 9.97 4.00
C PHE A 119 2.19 9.59 4.98
N HIS A 120 2.18 10.22 6.15
CA HIS A 120 1.10 10.04 7.12
C HIS A 120 -0.04 11.02 6.84
N CYS A 121 -1.28 10.53 6.73
CA CYS A 121 -2.45 11.41 6.73
C CYS A 121 -3.05 11.43 8.12
N ASP A 122 -2.98 12.58 8.81
CA ASP A 122 -3.49 12.73 10.18
C ASP A 122 -5.01 12.50 10.26
N GLN A 123 -5.75 12.95 9.25
CA GLN A 123 -7.21 12.80 9.18
C GLN A 123 -7.61 11.32 9.04
N CYS A 124 -6.89 10.54 8.21
CA CYS A 124 -7.12 9.09 8.14
C CYS A 124 -6.47 8.32 9.31
N GLY A 125 -5.48 8.90 9.98
CA GLY A 125 -4.68 8.25 11.03
C GLY A 125 -3.83 7.08 10.53
N ILE A 126 -3.47 7.06 9.24
CA ILE A 126 -2.69 5.99 8.59
C ILE A 126 -1.68 6.54 7.57
N CYS A 127 -0.59 5.79 7.35
CA CYS A 127 0.33 6.08 6.26
C CYS A 127 -0.22 5.62 4.90
N ARG A 128 -0.01 6.44 3.88
CA ARG A 128 -0.30 6.18 2.47
C ARG A 128 0.99 6.23 1.67
N VAL A 129 0.94 5.75 0.42
CA VAL A 129 2.04 5.75 -0.55
C VAL A 129 1.64 6.54 -1.79
N GLY A 130 2.62 7.08 -2.52
CA GLY A 130 2.45 7.79 -3.79
C GLY A 130 2.80 9.28 -3.75
N GLY A 131 3.27 9.80 -2.62
CA GLY A 131 3.67 11.20 -2.44
C GLY A 131 2.54 12.09 -1.91
N ARG A 132 2.81 12.90 -0.89
CA ARG A 132 1.79 13.76 -0.25
C ARG A 132 1.16 14.76 -1.24
N ASP A 133 1.97 15.29 -2.15
CA ASP A 133 1.60 16.27 -3.16
C ASP A 133 0.58 15.76 -4.18
N LYS A 134 0.50 14.43 -4.37
CA LYS A 134 -0.41 13.80 -5.33
C LYS A 134 -1.73 13.36 -4.70
N PHE A 135 -1.92 13.56 -3.39
CA PHE A 135 -3.11 13.12 -2.69
C PHE A 135 -3.77 14.25 -1.92
N PHE A 136 -5.10 14.20 -1.85
CA PHE A 136 -5.89 15.03 -0.96
C PHE A 136 -6.78 14.14 -0.09
N HIS A 137 -7.13 14.62 1.10
CA HIS A 137 -8.13 13.97 1.94
C HIS A 137 -9.50 14.57 1.61
N CYS A 138 -10.47 13.70 1.32
CA CYS A 138 -11.87 14.10 1.17
C CYS A 138 -12.61 13.86 2.49
N GLU A 139 -13.01 14.93 3.17
CA GLU A 139 -13.71 14.85 4.47
C GLU A 139 -15.05 14.10 4.38
N LYS A 140 -15.79 14.25 3.27
CA LYS A 140 -17.08 13.58 3.06
C LYS A 140 -16.93 12.06 2.92
N CYS A 141 -15.86 11.62 2.27
CA CYS A 141 -15.56 10.20 2.05
C CYS A 141 -14.73 9.61 3.19
N ASP A 142 -14.17 10.45 4.07
CA ASP A 142 -13.20 10.11 5.10
C ASP A 142 -12.03 9.28 4.55
N SER A 143 -11.47 9.72 3.42
CA SER A 143 -10.51 8.94 2.63
C SER A 143 -9.56 9.81 1.83
N CYS A 144 -8.33 9.31 1.61
CA CYS A 144 -7.35 9.96 0.73
C CYS A 144 -7.50 9.46 -0.70
N TYR A 145 -7.56 10.39 -1.65
CA TYR A 145 -7.60 10.11 -3.09
C TYR A 145 -6.51 10.87 -3.83
N SER A 146 -6.20 10.41 -5.04
CA SER A 146 -5.36 11.17 -5.98
C SER A 146 -5.98 12.54 -6.26
N VAL A 147 -5.16 13.59 -6.34
CA VAL A 147 -5.59 14.96 -6.71
C VAL A 147 -6.36 15.03 -8.02
N SER A 148 -6.19 14.04 -8.92
CA SER A 148 -6.99 13.91 -10.15
C SER A 148 -8.49 13.68 -9.91
N LEU A 149 -8.87 13.22 -8.71
CA LEU A 149 -10.25 13.00 -8.29
C LEU A 149 -10.83 14.18 -7.52
N GLN A 150 -10.05 15.24 -7.29
CA GLN A 150 -10.52 16.44 -6.61
C GLN A 150 -11.68 17.05 -7.40
N ASP A 151 -12.80 17.28 -6.71
CA ASP A 151 -14.05 17.84 -7.25
C ASP A 151 -14.76 17.05 -8.36
N ASN A 152 -14.26 15.86 -8.71
CA ASN A 152 -14.81 15.05 -9.81
C ASN A 152 -15.29 13.65 -9.39
N HIS A 153 -15.02 13.21 -8.16
CA HIS A 153 -15.51 11.91 -7.68
C HIS A 153 -16.90 12.02 -7.05
N SER A 154 -17.74 11.02 -7.31
CA SER A 154 -19.01 10.84 -6.61
C SER A 154 -18.73 10.49 -5.14
N CYS A 155 -18.88 11.45 -4.24
CA CYS A 155 -18.68 11.23 -2.81
C CYS A 155 -19.72 10.24 -2.27
N VAL A 156 -19.24 9.11 -1.75
CA VAL A 156 -20.05 8.15 -0.99
C VAL A 156 -19.41 8.02 0.39
N GLU A 157 -20.19 8.28 1.44
CA GLU A 157 -19.68 8.23 2.81
C GLU A 157 -19.07 6.86 3.09
N ASN A 158 -17.89 6.85 3.71
CA ASN A 158 -17.17 5.65 4.12
C ASN A 158 -16.91 4.64 2.98
N SER A 159 -16.81 5.08 1.72
CA SER A 159 -16.65 4.17 0.56
C SER A 159 -15.49 3.19 0.72
N MET A 160 -14.38 3.63 1.33
CA MET A 160 -13.18 2.84 1.58
C MET A 160 -13.24 1.96 2.84
N LYS A 161 -14.17 2.23 3.77
CA LYS A 161 -14.36 1.40 4.97
C LYS A 161 -15.32 0.26 4.67
N SER A 162 -15.07 -0.40 3.55
CA SER A 162 -15.85 -1.53 3.05
C SER A 162 -14.92 -2.62 2.53
N PHE A 163 -15.50 -3.78 2.23
CA PHE A 163 -14.77 -4.89 1.64
C PHE A 163 -14.83 -4.79 0.11
N CYS A 164 -13.73 -5.17 -0.55
CA CYS A 164 -13.72 -5.30 -1.99
C CYS A 164 -14.82 -6.29 -2.42
N PRO A 165 -15.74 -5.94 -3.33
CA PRO A 165 -16.85 -6.83 -3.70
C PRO A 165 -16.41 -8.07 -4.50
N VAL A 166 -15.15 -8.13 -4.92
CA VAL A 166 -14.58 -9.23 -5.70
C VAL A 166 -13.80 -10.19 -4.80
N CYS A 167 -12.76 -9.69 -4.11
CA CYS A 167 -11.90 -10.54 -3.27
C CYS A 167 -12.28 -10.56 -1.79
N TYR A 168 -13.26 -9.76 -1.35
CA TYR A 168 -13.70 -9.64 0.04
C TYR A 168 -12.61 -9.26 1.05
N GLU A 169 -11.50 -8.71 0.59
CA GLU A 169 -10.48 -8.09 1.45
C GLU A 169 -10.91 -6.68 1.86
N TYR A 170 -10.55 -6.27 3.08
CA TYR A 170 -10.88 -4.94 3.60
C TYR A 170 -10.03 -3.85 2.93
N LEU A 171 -10.69 -2.88 2.28
CA LEU A 171 -10.02 -1.91 1.39
C LEU A 171 -9.12 -0.93 2.14
N PHE A 172 -9.53 -0.48 3.33
CA PHE A 172 -8.84 0.59 4.05
C PHE A 172 -7.43 0.17 4.53
N ASP A 173 -7.27 -1.11 4.88
CA ASP A 173 -6.03 -1.68 5.43
C ASP A 173 -5.17 -2.41 4.40
N SER A 174 -5.69 -2.61 3.19
CA SER A 174 -4.98 -3.26 2.10
C SER A 174 -3.80 -2.40 1.61
N ILE A 175 -2.75 -3.08 1.16
CA ILE A 175 -1.62 -2.46 0.45
C ILE A 175 -1.88 -2.34 -1.05
N LYS A 176 -2.91 -3.02 -1.56
CA LYS A 176 -3.27 -3.01 -2.97
C LYS A 176 -3.84 -1.64 -3.34
N SER A 177 -3.57 -1.21 -4.56
CA SER A 177 -4.14 0.03 -5.09
C SER A 177 -5.66 -0.09 -5.19
N THR A 178 -6.36 1.00 -4.89
CA THR A 178 -7.83 1.06 -4.93
C THR A 178 -8.31 2.02 -6.01
N SER A 179 -9.39 1.68 -6.68
CA SER A 179 -10.05 2.49 -7.70
C SER A 179 -11.45 2.90 -7.23
N VAL A 180 -11.74 4.20 -7.31
CA VAL A 180 -13.09 4.73 -7.07
C VAL A 180 -13.84 4.75 -8.39
N LEU A 181 -14.91 3.96 -8.46
CA LEU A 181 -15.77 3.88 -9.63
C LEU A 181 -16.60 5.17 -9.78
N LYS A 182 -17.12 5.43 -10.98
CA LYS A 182 -18.00 6.60 -11.24
C LYS A 182 -19.24 6.64 -10.34
N CYS A 183 -19.74 5.47 -9.94
CA CYS A 183 -20.86 5.37 -9.00
C CYS A 183 -20.49 5.67 -7.53
N GLY A 184 -19.22 5.92 -7.24
CA GLY A 184 -18.69 6.24 -5.91
C GLY A 184 -18.23 5.04 -5.09
N HIS A 185 -18.58 3.81 -5.50
CA HIS A 185 -18.09 2.60 -4.85
C HIS A 185 -16.61 2.38 -5.13
N THR A 186 -15.91 1.73 -4.21
CA THR A 186 -14.46 1.49 -4.31
C THR A 186 -14.16 -0.01 -4.34
N MET A 187 -13.12 -0.40 -5.09
CA MET A 187 -12.59 -1.77 -5.13
C MET A 187 -11.08 -1.74 -5.41
N HIS A 188 -10.39 -2.87 -5.30
CA HIS A 188 -8.99 -2.96 -5.72
C HIS A 188 -8.85 -2.75 -7.24
N MET A 189 -7.77 -2.11 -7.68
CA MET A 189 -7.50 -1.88 -9.10
C MET A 189 -7.36 -3.21 -9.85
N GLU A 190 -6.64 -4.18 -9.28
CA GLU A 190 -6.49 -5.52 -9.87
C GLU A 190 -7.85 -6.20 -10.07
N CYS A 191 -8.73 -6.14 -9.06
CA CYS A 191 -10.09 -6.68 -9.18
C CYS A 191 -10.93 -5.94 -10.23
N PHE A 192 -10.74 -4.64 -10.37
CA PHE A 192 -11.38 -3.84 -11.41
C PHE A 192 -10.88 -4.25 -12.81
N ASP A 193 -9.58 -4.43 -12.98
CA ASP A 193 -8.96 -4.83 -14.24
C ASP A 193 -9.40 -6.26 -14.63
N GLU A 194 -9.43 -7.19 -13.67
CA GLU A 194 -9.98 -8.54 -13.87
C GLU A 194 -11.43 -8.49 -14.36
N MET A 195 -12.29 -7.71 -13.70
CA MET A 195 -13.67 -7.52 -14.16
C MET A 195 -13.72 -6.96 -15.59
N ALA A 196 -12.85 -6.00 -15.92
CA ALA A 196 -12.80 -5.41 -17.24
C ALA A 196 -12.37 -6.42 -18.32
N THR A 197 -11.42 -7.32 -18.03
CA THR A 197 -11.02 -8.40 -18.95
C THR A 197 -12.13 -9.41 -19.22
N GLN A 198 -13.06 -9.58 -18.28
CA GLN A 198 -14.23 -10.46 -18.43
C GLN A 198 -15.45 -9.74 -19.04
N ASN A 199 -15.27 -8.52 -19.56
CA ASN A 199 -16.36 -7.67 -20.07
C ASN A 199 -17.44 -7.34 -19.02
N GLN A 200 -17.09 -7.38 -17.72
CA GLN A 200 -18.00 -7.05 -16.62
C GLN A 200 -17.85 -5.59 -16.22
N TYR A 201 -18.56 -4.71 -16.94
CA TYR A 201 -18.45 -3.26 -16.77
C TYR A 201 -19.49 -2.65 -15.84
N ARG A 202 -20.15 -3.49 -15.03
CA ARG A 202 -21.17 -3.09 -14.07
C ARG A 202 -20.60 -3.19 -12.66
N CYS A 203 -20.81 -2.16 -11.86
CA CYS A 203 -20.45 -2.17 -10.46
C CYS A 203 -21.17 -3.34 -9.76
N PRO A 204 -20.47 -4.26 -9.06
CA PRO A 204 -21.11 -5.40 -8.41
C PRO A 204 -22.09 -5.02 -7.29
N ILE A 205 -21.98 -3.79 -6.78
CA ILE A 205 -22.77 -3.30 -5.64
C ILE A 205 -24.07 -2.64 -6.09
N CYS A 206 -24.05 -1.87 -7.18
CA CYS A 206 -25.21 -1.06 -7.60
C CYS A 206 -25.59 -1.23 -9.08
N SER A 207 -24.91 -2.12 -9.80
CA SER A 207 -25.14 -2.44 -11.22
C SER A 207 -24.98 -1.28 -12.21
N LYS A 208 -24.55 -0.09 -11.76
CA LYS A 208 -24.23 1.06 -12.62
C LYS A 208 -22.95 0.80 -13.41
N SER A 209 -22.88 1.34 -14.63
CA SER A 209 -21.68 1.27 -15.45
C SER A 209 -20.50 1.96 -14.77
N VAL A 210 -19.34 1.30 -14.84
CA VAL A 210 -18.12 1.75 -14.15
C VAL A 210 -17.32 2.81 -14.92
N PHE A 211 -17.54 2.93 -16.24
CA PHE A 211 -16.98 3.98 -17.10
C PHE A 211 -18.05 4.63 -17.99
N ASP A 212 -17.63 5.63 -18.76
CA ASP A 212 -18.49 6.26 -19.74
C ASP A 212 -18.81 5.29 -20.88
N MET A 213 -20.05 4.83 -20.93
CA MET A 213 -20.53 3.95 -21.98
C MET A 213 -21.22 4.73 -23.11
N SER A 214 -21.17 6.07 -23.12
CA SER A 214 -21.92 6.91 -24.06
C SER A 214 -21.75 6.51 -25.52
N GLU A 215 -20.52 6.23 -25.96
CA GLU A 215 -20.25 5.78 -27.34
C GLU A 215 -20.86 4.40 -27.64
N ASN A 216 -20.76 3.47 -26.69
CA ASN A 216 -21.33 2.15 -26.84
C ASN A 216 -22.87 2.19 -26.83
N TRP A 217 -23.47 3.07 -26.03
CA TRP A 217 -24.91 3.32 -26.05
C TRP A 217 -25.36 3.91 -27.38
N GLN A 218 -24.61 4.87 -27.94
CA GLN A 218 -24.92 5.44 -29.27
C GLN A 218 -24.85 4.38 -30.39
N LEU A 219 -23.93 3.42 -30.29
CA LEU A 219 -23.85 2.29 -31.22
C LEU A 219 -25.05 1.35 -31.06
N LEU A 220 -25.41 0.98 -29.83
CA LEU A 220 -26.59 0.16 -29.55
C LEU A 220 -27.88 0.85 -30.00
N ASP A 221 -28.04 2.15 -29.75
CA ASP A 221 -29.19 2.93 -30.20
C ASP A 221 -29.29 2.95 -31.72
N ARG A 222 -28.16 3.00 -32.43
CA ARG A 222 -28.12 2.89 -33.89
C ARG A 222 -28.55 1.51 -34.38
N GLU A 223 -28.13 0.45 -33.70
CA GLU A 223 -28.52 -0.93 -34.02
C GLU A 223 -30.01 -1.18 -33.76
N VAL A 224 -30.54 -0.68 -32.64
CA VAL A 224 -31.97 -0.73 -32.30
C VAL A 224 -32.80 0.07 -33.30
N CYS A 225 -32.37 1.28 -33.68
CA CYS A 225 -33.02 2.07 -34.73
C CYS A 225 -33.00 1.36 -36.09
N GLY A 226 -31.94 0.58 -36.38
CA GLY A 226 -31.80 -0.20 -37.61
C GLY A 226 -32.61 -1.50 -37.61
N THR A 227 -33.02 -2.00 -36.45
CA THR A 227 -33.90 -3.18 -36.33
C THR A 227 -35.35 -2.72 -36.28
N SER A 228 -35.97 -2.54 -37.45
CA SER A 228 -37.42 -2.34 -37.54
C SER A 228 -38.14 -3.50 -36.84
N ILE A 229 -38.78 -3.22 -35.70
CA ILE A 229 -39.74 -4.12 -35.07
C ILE A 229 -40.87 -4.30 -36.09
N LYS A 230 -40.88 -5.45 -36.78
CA LYS A 230 -42.03 -5.83 -37.60
C LYS A 230 -43.20 -6.08 -36.65
N SER A 231 -44.06 -5.07 -36.51
CA SER A 231 -45.37 -5.23 -35.90
C SER A 231 -46.15 -6.24 -36.77
N PHE A 232 -46.57 -7.34 -36.16
CA PHE A 232 -47.46 -8.34 -36.78
C PHE A 232 -48.87 -7.76 -36.98
#